data_AF-A0A945BJB7-F1
#
_entry.id   AF-A0A945BJB7-F1
#
_cell.length_a   1.000
_cell.length_b   1.000
_cell.length_c   1.000
_cell.angle_alpha   90.00
_cell.angle_beta   90.00
_cell.angle_gamma   90.00
#
_symmetry.space_group_name_H-M   'P 1'
#
loop_
_entity.id
_entity.type
_entity.pdbx_description
1 polymer ?
#
loop_
_entity_poly.entity_id
_entity_poly.type
_entity_poly.pdbx_seq_one_letter_code
_entity_poly.pdbx_strand_id
1 'polypeptide(L)'
;MSYFFTISFVTIYLLTSLMGYAADGFIHPGLLHSRKDIARMKETVAKKRGPIYEGFKVLEQSPNAKADYEMRGPVEEWGRAPNINTGIAQSDAKAAYQNSLIWATTGKQAHADKAIEIVNAWARTLKKVSGIDGVLAAGLQGFKFANAAEILRYTNSGWTENEAKRCEKSFVEAWHPTIEHYAYFANGNWGTAALQTNMA
;
A
#
# COMPACT_ATOMS: atom_id res chain seq x y z
N MET A 1 33.21 -66.40 4.11
CA MET A 1 33.29 -65.26 3.19
C MET A 1 32.02 -64.44 3.37
N SER A 2 32.16 -63.36 4.13
CA SER A 2 31.26 -62.23 4.46
C SER A 2 29.72 -62.39 4.48
N TYR A 3 29.17 -62.44 5.69
CA TYR A 3 27.80 -62.02 6.02
C TYR A 3 27.87 -60.70 6.79
N PHE A 4 27.74 -59.56 6.12
CA PHE A 4 27.46 -58.26 6.76
C PHE A 4 26.91 -57.33 5.68
N PHE A 5 25.65 -56.89 5.80
CA PHE A 5 25.11 -55.56 5.44
C PHE A 5 23.58 -55.63 5.26
N THR A 6 22.84 -55.59 6.36
CA THR A 6 21.40 -55.29 6.30
C THR A 6 20.94 -54.68 7.62
N ILE A 7 21.43 -53.48 7.96
CA ILE A 7 20.83 -52.66 9.03
C ILE A 7 20.84 -51.18 8.62
N SER A 8 19.71 -50.53 8.87
CA SER A 8 19.46 -49.08 8.91
C SER A 8 19.14 -48.34 7.61
N PHE A 9 17.92 -48.53 7.09
CA PHE A 9 17.22 -47.51 6.32
C PHE A 9 15.97 -46.94 7.03
N VAL A 10 15.69 -47.34 8.27
CA VAL A 10 14.42 -46.99 8.94
C VAL A 10 14.56 -45.83 9.94
N THR A 11 15.78 -45.34 10.20
CA THR A 11 16.04 -44.30 11.22
C THR A 11 16.39 -42.92 10.65
N ILE A 12 15.98 -42.61 9.41
CA ILE A 12 16.12 -41.26 8.79
C ILE A 12 14.78 -40.78 8.19
N TYR A 13 13.65 -41.11 8.83
CA TYR A 13 12.35 -40.54 8.44
C TYR A 13 11.58 -39.91 9.59
N LEU A 14 12.18 -39.83 10.79
CA LEU A 14 11.52 -39.29 11.99
C LEU A 14 12.14 -38.00 12.54
N LEU A 15 12.97 -37.31 11.76
CA LEU A 15 13.65 -36.07 12.17
C LEU A 15 13.59 -34.93 11.14
N THR A 16 12.77 -35.06 10.09
CA THR A 16 12.56 -34.00 9.09
C THR A 16 11.23 -33.26 9.24
N SER A 17 10.39 -33.59 10.22
CA SER A 17 9.06 -32.98 10.40
C SER A 17 9.02 -31.75 11.31
N LEU A 18 10.16 -31.18 11.71
CA LEU A 18 10.21 -30.01 12.60
C LEU A 18 10.98 -28.80 12.04
N MET A 19 11.29 -28.77 10.74
CA MET A 19 11.92 -27.61 10.08
C MET A 19 11.12 -27.22 8.82
N GLY A 20 9.91 -26.68 9.03
CA GLY A 20 9.05 -26.25 7.93
C GLY A 20 8.14 -25.07 8.26
N TYR A 21 8.43 -24.29 9.29
CA TYR A 21 7.59 -23.14 9.71
C TYR A 21 8.39 -21.83 9.74
N ALA A 22 9.12 -21.51 8.68
CA ALA A 22 9.70 -20.18 8.49
C ALA A 22 10.07 -19.93 7.02
N ALA A 23 9.07 -19.79 6.14
CA ALA A 23 9.25 -19.12 4.83
C ALA A 23 7.94 -18.67 4.16
N ASP A 24 6.83 -18.46 4.89
CA ASP A 24 5.72 -17.72 4.29
C ASP A 24 6.14 -16.24 4.25
N GLY A 25 6.43 -15.73 3.05
CA GLY A 25 6.69 -14.31 2.83
C GLY A 25 5.49 -13.44 3.23
N PHE A 26 5.62 -12.12 3.13
CA PHE A 26 4.51 -11.21 3.40
C PHE A 26 3.27 -11.59 2.57
N ILE A 27 2.12 -11.69 3.24
CA ILE A 27 0.84 -11.97 2.59
C ILE A 27 0.32 -10.66 2.02
N HIS A 28 0.07 -10.63 0.71
CA HIS A 28 -0.44 -9.44 0.04
C HIS A 28 -1.83 -9.67 -0.60
N PRO A 29 -2.74 -8.68 -0.60
CA PRO A 29 -2.66 -7.47 0.22
C PRO A 29 -2.66 -7.80 1.72
N GLY A 30 -1.89 -7.05 2.49
CA GLY A 30 -1.66 -7.26 3.92
C GLY A 30 -1.42 -5.98 4.73
N LEU A 31 -1.48 -4.80 4.11
CA LEU A 31 -1.48 -3.52 4.82
C LEU A 31 -2.84 -3.28 5.51
N LEU A 32 -3.62 -2.29 5.08
CA LEU A 32 -4.93 -2.02 5.69
C LEU A 32 -6.03 -3.00 5.22
N HIS A 33 -5.75 -3.78 4.19
CA HIS A 33 -6.75 -4.65 3.56
C HIS A 33 -6.15 -6.02 3.31
N SER A 34 -6.86 -7.08 3.73
CA SER A 34 -6.54 -8.45 3.32
C SER A 34 -7.37 -8.88 2.12
N ARG A 35 -6.95 -9.95 1.42
CA ARG A 35 -7.79 -10.60 0.39
C ARG A 35 -9.18 -10.98 0.91
N LYS A 36 -9.25 -11.44 2.17
CA LYS A 36 -10.52 -11.83 2.83
C LYS A 36 -11.41 -10.62 3.07
N ASP A 37 -10.85 -9.49 3.50
CA ASP A 37 -11.61 -8.25 3.73
C ASP A 37 -12.14 -7.69 2.41
N ILE A 38 -11.32 -7.66 1.36
CA ILE A 38 -11.75 -7.23 0.02
C ILE A 38 -12.88 -8.13 -0.49
N ALA A 39 -12.78 -9.45 -0.32
CA ALA A 39 -13.85 -10.37 -0.72
C ALA A 39 -15.16 -10.11 0.04
N ARG A 40 -15.07 -9.87 1.36
CA ARG A 40 -16.23 -9.51 2.19
C ARG A 40 -16.86 -8.19 1.74
N MET A 41 -16.04 -7.20 1.38
CA MET A 41 -16.52 -5.91 0.84
C MET A 41 -17.25 -6.11 -0.49
N LYS A 42 -16.64 -6.84 -1.44
CA LYS A 42 -17.26 -7.17 -2.74
C LYS A 42 -18.65 -7.80 -2.56
N GLU A 43 -18.73 -8.85 -1.75
CA GLU A 43 -19.97 -9.58 -1.51
C GLU A 43 -21.05 -8.68 -0.88
N THR A 44 -20.68 -7.87 0.12
CA THR A 44 -21.65 -7.03 0.82
C THR A 44 -22.14 -5.88 -0.04
N VAL A 45 -21.24 -5.26 -0.82
CA VAL A 45 -21.61 -4.20 -1.77
C VAL A 45 -22.49 -4.73 -2.89
N ALA A 46 -22.21 -5.93 -3.41
CA ALA A 46 -23.07 -6.57 -4.40
C ALA A 46 -24.49 -6.83 -3.88
N LYS A 47 -24.63 -7.16 -2.58
CA LYS A 47 -25.94 -7.36 -1.91
C LYS A 47 -26.67 -6.05 -1.57
N LYS A 48 -26.01 -4.90 -1.68
CA LYS A 48 -26.59 -3.56 -1.44
C LYS A 48 -27.29 -3.41 -0.09
N ARG A 49 -26.74 -4.00 0.98
CA ARG A 49 -27.34 -3.96 2.32
C ARG A 49 -26.32 -3.95 3.45
N GLY A 50 -26.71 -3.37 4.58
CA GLY A 50 -25.92 -3.37 5.80
C GLY A 50 -24.81 -2.31 5.82
N PRO A 51 -24.08 -2.20 6.96
CA PRO A 51 -23.20 -1.07 7.24
C PRO A 51 -22.02 -0.93 6.27
N ILE A 52 -21.48 -2.02 5.74
CA ILE A 52 -20.38 -1.97 4.76
C ILE A 52 -20.86 -1.33 3.45
N TYR A 53 -22.08 -1.64 2.99
CA TYR A 53 -22.64 -1.02 1.79
C TYR A 53 -22.93 0.47 2.02
N GLU A 54 -23.45 0.84 3.18
CA GLU A 54 -23.67 2.25 3.54
C GLU A 54 -22.34 3.05 3.56
N GLY A 55 -21.29 2.48 4.15
CA GLY A 55 -19.95 3.07 4.10
C GLY A 55 -19.38 3.16 2.69
N PHE A 56 -19.63 2.14 1.84
CA PHE A 56 -19.23 2.17 0.44
C PHE A 56 -19.93 3.29 -0.34
N LYS A 57 -21.22 3.57 -0.09
CA LYS A 57 -21.91 4.71 -0.72
C LYS A 57 -21.27 6.05 -0.35
N VAL A 58 -20.85 6.23 0.91
CA VAL A 58 -20.12 7.42 1.35
C VAL A 58 -18.78 7.54 0.61
N LEU A 59 -18.07 6.42 0.44
CA LEU A 59 -16.85 6.38 -0.36
C LEU A 59 -17.11 6.79 -1.83
N GLU A 60 -18.12 6.19 -2.48
CA GLU A 60 -18.47 6.44 -3.88
C GLU A 60 -18.89 7.90 -4.13
N GLN A 61 -19.44 8.58 -3.13
CA GLN A 61 -19.79 10.00 -3.19
C GLN A 61 -18.57 10.93 -3.06
N SER A 62 -17.42 10.45 -2.60
CA SER A 62 -16.25 11.30 -2.43
C SER A 62 -15.77 11.84 -3.77
N PRO A 63 -15.44 13.15 -3.88
CA PRO A 63 -14.89 13.71 -5.12
C PRO A 63 -13.53 13.10 -5.47
N ASN A 64 -12.78 12.58 -4.49
CA ASN A 64 -11.50 11.91 -4.76
C ASN A 64 -11.67 10.45 -5.19
N ALA A 65 -12.87 9.87 -5.05
CA ALA A 65 -13.16 8.49 -5.45
C ALA A 65 -13.69 8.39 -6.88
N LYS A 66 -13.74 9.50 -7.62
CA LYS A 66 -14.24 9.53 -8.99
C LYS A 66 -13.15 9.13 -9.97
N ALA A 67 -13.51 8.35 -10.98
CA ALA A 67 -12.58 7.89 -12.02
C ALA A 67 -12.12 9.05 -12.93
N ASP A 68 -12.87 10.15 -12.98
CA ASP A 68 -12.54 11.40 -13.66
C ASP A 68 -11.82 12.41 -12.74
N TYR A 69 -11.35 11.99 -11.56
CA TYR A 69 -10.57 12.85 -10.67
C TYR A 69 -9.40 13.51 -11.40
N GLU A 70 -9.35 14.84 -11.34
CA GLU A 70 -8.26 15.64 -11.88
C GLU A 70 -7.12 15.73 -10.86
N MET A 71 -5.94 15.26 -11.26
CA MET A 71 -4.74 15.32 -10.44
C MET A 71 -4.32 16.75 -10.13
N ARG A 72 -3.82 16.97 -8.92
CA ARG A 72 -3.29 18.28 -8.49
C ARG A 72 -1.77 18.39 -8.56
N GLY A 73 -1.07 17.25 -8.51
CA GLY A 73 0.36 17.16 -8.76
C GLY A 73 0.65 16.39 -10.06
N PRO A 74 1.79 15.70 -10.15
CA PRO A 74 2.84 15.61 -9.13
C PRO A 74 3.77 16.84 -9.13
N VAL A 75 4.61 16.96 -8.10
CA VAL A 75 5.69 17.97 -8.00
C VAL A 75 6.98 17.29 -7.57
N GLU A 76 8.13 17.90 -7.85
CA GLU A 76 9.43 17.34 -7.46
C GLU A 76 9.73 17.48 -5.96
N GLU A 77 9.25 18.54 -5.32
CA GLU A 77 9.37 18.78 -3.89
C GLU A 77 8.01 19.14 -3.29
N TRP A 78 7.67 18.49 -2.17
CA TRP A 78 6.41 18.70 -1.47
C TRP A 78 6.63 18.86 0.04
N GLY A 79 5.85 19.73 0.68
CA GLY A 79 5.90 20.00 2.12
C GLY A 79 4.68 20.78 2.62
N ARG A 80 4.37 20.64 3.90
CA ARG A 80 3.19 21.25 4.55
C ARG A 80 3.50 22.54 5.32
N ALA A 81 4.59 22.55 6.09
CA ALA A 81 5.08 23.72 6.80
C ALA A 81 6.61 23.80 6.65
N PRO A 82 7.16 24.89 6.08
CA PRO A 82 6.43 25.95 5.36
C PRO A 82 5.65 25.38 4.16
N ASN A 83 4.74 26.18 3.58
CA ASN A 83 3.97 25.73 2.42
C ASN A 83 4.90 25.50 1.22
N ILE A 84 5.07 24.24 0.83
CA ILE A 84 5.78 23.82 -0.38
C ILE A 84 4.82 22.95 -1.18
N ASN A 85 4.03 23.58 -2.05
CA ASN A 85 2.97 22.89 -2.81
C ASN A 85 1.94 22.16 -1.92
N THR A 86 1.62 22.71 -0.75
CA THR A 86 0.69 22.07 0.20
C THR A 86 -0.69 21.85 -0.41
N GLY A 87 -1.35 20.74 -0.07
CA GLY A 87 -2.70 20.39 -0.50
C GLY A 87 -2.73 19.36 -1.63
N ILE A 88 -1.71 19.35 -2.50
CA ILE A 88 -1.73 18.53 -3.72
C ILE A 88 -1.51 17.05 -3.41
N ALA A 89 -0.48 16.68 -2.65
CA ALA A 89 -0.20 15.28 -2.33
C ALA A 89 -1.29 14.70 -1.41
N GLN A 90 -1.88 15.51 -0.52
CA GLN A 90 -2.99 15.05 0.31
C GLN A 90 -4.21 14.65 -0.52
N SER A 91 -4.53 15.42 -1.56
CA SER A 91 -5.67 15.15 -2.43
C SER A 91 -5.39 13.94 -3.31
N ASP A 92 -4.22 13.91 -3.96
CA ASP A 92 -3.85 12.84 -4.88
C ASP A 92 -3.63 11.49 -4.15
N ALA A 93 -2.99 11.48 -2.96
CA ALA A 93 -2.84 10.26 -2.17
C ALA A 93 -4.19 9.69 -1.71
N LYS A 94 -5.12 10.58 -1.34
CA LYS A 94 -6.50 10.20 -1.02
C LYS A 94 -7.22 9.66 -2.25
N ALA A 95 -7.05 10.30 -3.41
CA ALA A 95 -7.67 9.88 -4.65
C ALA A 95 -7.16 8.52 -5.13
N ALA A 96 -5.85 8.29 -5.07
CA ALA A 96 -5.24 6.99 -5.39
C ALA A 96 -5.82 5.87 -4.51
N TYR A 97 -5.85 6.08 -3.19
CA TYR A 97 -6.35 5.08 -2.25
C TYR A 97 -7.86 4.83 -2.38
N GLN A 98 -8.66 5.88 -2.57
CA GLN A 98 -10.10 5.72 -2.71
C GLN A 98 -10.47 5.06 -4.04
N ASN A 99 -9.84 5.44 -5.15
CA ASN A 99 -10.05 4.80 -6.44
C ASN A 99 -9.60 3.33 -6.42
N SER A 100 -8.46 3.00 -5.80
CA SER A 100 -8.03 1.59 -5.68
C SER A 100 -9.03 0.76 -4.86
N LEU A 101 -9.67 1.34 -3.84
CA LEU A 101 -10.74 0.66 -3.08
C LEU A 101 -12.02 0.49 -3.88
N ILE A 102 -12.45 1.49 -4.66
CA ILE A 102 -13.59 1.33 -5.57
C ILE A 102 -13.30 0.22 -6.58
N TRP A 103 -12.12 0.21 -7.19
CA TRP A 103 -11.65 -0.86 -8.07
C TRP A 103 -11.74 -2.22 -7.36
N ALA A 104 -11.07 -2.36 -6.22
CA ALA A 104 -10.98 -3.62 -5.50
C ALA A 104 -12.35 -4.13 -5.04
N THR A 105 -13.33 -3.25 -4.84
CA THR A 105 -14.67 -3.63 -4.38
C THR A 105 -15.66 -3.89 -5.52
N THR A 106 -15.51 -3.20 -6.66
CA THR A 106 -16.51 -3.23 -7.74
C THR A 106 -16.03 -3.89 -9.03
N GLY A 107 -14.71 -3.98 -9.25
CA GLY A 107 -14.11 -4.41 -10.51
C GLY A 107 -14.26 -3.39 -11.65
N LYS A 108 -14.69 -2.15 -11.39
CA LYS A 108 -14.80 -1.10 -12.42
C LYS A 108 -13.41 -0.59 -12.81
N GLN A 109 -12.93 -1.01 -13.99
CA GLN A 109 -11.56 -0.76 -14.47
C GLN A 109 -11.13 0.71 -14.46
N ALA A 110 -12.02 1.65 -14.80
CA ALA A 110 -11.70 3.08 -14.82
C ALA A 110 -11.14 3.63 -13.49
N HIS A 111 -11.52 3.03 -12.36
CA HIS A 111 -10.96 3.41 -11.05
C HIS A 111 -9.56 2.82 -10.82
N ALA A 112 -9.26 1.62 -11.33
CA ALA A 112 -7.90 1.10 -11.32
C ALA A 112 -7.00 2.01 -12.18
N ASP A 113 -7.46 2.36 -13.39
CA ASP A 113 -6.69 3.19 -14.32
C ASP A 113 -6.35 4.56 -13.70
N LYS A 114 -7.34 5.22 -13.07
CA LYS A 114 -7.11 6.48 -12.36
C LYS A 114 -6.14 6.34 -11.18
N ALA A 115 -6.25 5.27 -10.38
CA ALA A 115 -5.33 5.05 -9.27
C ALA A 115 -3.90 4.76 -9.77
N ILE A 116 -3.75 3.98 -10.86
CA ILE A 116 -2.48 3.69 -11.53
C ILE A 116 -1.85 4.96 -12.08
N GLU A 117 -2.63 5.81 -12.76
CA GLU A 117 -2.20 7.13 -13.26
C GLU A 117 -1.58 7.96 -12.13
N ILE A 118 -2.31 8.11 -11.01
CA ILE A 118 -1.86 8.91 -9.88
C ILE A 118 -0.57 8.34 -9.27
N VAL A 119 -0.56 7.04 -8.92
CA VAL A 119 0.60 6.39 -8.28
C VAL A 119 1.83 6.47 -9.19
N ASN A 120 1.67 6.20 -10.49
CA ASN A 120 2.78 6.26 -11.45
C ASN A 120 3.32 7.67 -11.66
N ALA A 121 2.46 8.69 -11.71
CA ALA A 121 2.87 10.08 -11.88
C ALA A 121 3.70 10.57 -10.69
N TRP A 122 3.24 10.29 -9.46
CA TRP A 122 3.99 10.61 -8.25
C TRP A 122 5.30 9.83 -8.14
N ALA A 123 5.29 8.54 -8.45
CA ALA A 123 6.50 7.69 -8.44
C ALA A 123 7.59 8.14 -9.43
N ARG A 124 7.21 8.77 -10.54
CA ARG A 124 8.16 9.28 -11.54
C ARG A 124 8.76 10.64 -11.15
N THR A 125 8.00 11.45 -10.43
CA THR A 125 8.26 12.90 -10.32
C THR A 125 8.79 13.31 -8.95
N LEU A 126 8.18 12.84 -7.86
CA LEU A 126 8.57 13.29 -6.52
C LEU A 126 10.02 12.91 -6.22
N LYS A 127 10.80 13.86 -5.72
CA LYS A 127 12.21 13.69 -5.34
C LYS A 127 12.42 13.75 -3.84
N LYS A 128 11.63 14.54 -3.12
CA LYS A 128 11.72 14.64 -1.65
C LYS A 128 10.47 15.22 -1.01
N VAL A 129 10.21 14.81 0.23
CA VAL A 129 9.32 15.50 1.16
C VAL A 129 10.15 16.40 2.09
N SER A 130 9.75 17.66 2.24
CA SER A 130 10.54 18.69 2.92
C SER A 130 9.70 19.53 3.89
N GLY A 131 10.38 20.42 4.61
CA GLY A 131 9.80 21.27 5.64
C GLY A 131 9.82 20.66 7.04
N ILE A 132 9.60 21.49 8.07
CA ILE A 132 9.60 21.06 9.47
C ILE A 132 8.52 20.02 9.75
N ASP A 133 7.42 20.08 9.00
CA ASP A 133 6.30 19.16 9.07
C ASP A 133 6.42 17.97 8.10
N GLY A 134 7.59 17.82 7.46
CA GLY A 134 7.87 16.78 6.48
C GLY A 134 7.64 15.37 7.03
N VAL A 135 8.01 15.11 8.28
CA VAL A 135 7.86 13.77 8.90
C VAL A 135 6.38 13.37 9.01
N LEU A 136 5.54 14.24 9.56
CA LEU A 136 4.09 13.99 9.62
C LEU A 136 3.48 13.97 8.22
N ALA A 137 3.93 14.84 7.32
CA ALA A 137 3.46 14.93 5.96
C ALA A 137 3.69 13.61 5.18
N ALA A 138 4.92 13.10 5.20
CA ALA A 138 5.29 11.80 4.63
C ALA A 138 4.54 10.65 5.35
N GLY A 139 4.49 10.68 6.69
CA GLY A 139 3.78 9.70 7.50
C GLY A 139 2.27 9.59 7.22
N LEU A 140 1.63 10.68 6.74
CA LEU A 140 0.20 10.71 6.45
C LEU A 140 -0.14 10.45 4.97
N GLN A 141 0.76 10.71 4.02
CA GLN A 141 0.48 10.50 2.59
C GLN A 141 1.18 9.27 2.02
N GLY A 142 2.41 8.98 2.44
CA GLY A 142 3.18 7.81 2.01
C GLY A 142 2.40 6.52 2.23
N PHE A 143 1.83 6.32 3.44
CA PHE A 143 1.02 5.13 3.72
C PHE A 143 -0.20 4.98 2.79
N LYS A 144 -0.83 6.09 2.36
CA LYS A 144 -1.99 6.02 1.46
C LYS A 144 -1.57 5.60 0.06
N PHE A 145 -0.46 6.13 -0.44
CA PHE A 145 0.12 5.69 -1.71
C PHE A 145 0.56 4.23 -1.64
N ALA A 146 1.21 3.79 -0.55
CA ALA A 146 1.61 2.39 -0.35
C ALA A 146 0.41 1.44 -0.37
N ASN A 147 -0.67 1.78 0.35
CA ASN A 147 -1.91 1.00 0.33
C ASN A 147 -2.58 0.98 -1.06
N ALA A 148 -2.56 2.10 -1.79
CA ALA A 148 -3.07 2.14 -3.16
C ALA A 148 -2.25 1.21 -4.08
N ALA A 149 -0.92 1.31 -4.02
CA ALA A 149 0.01 0.49 -4.78
C ALA A 149 -0.16 -1.00 -4.48
N GLU A 150 -0.26 -1.40 -3.21
CA GLU A 150 -0.45 -2.80 -2.84
C GLU A 150 -1.77 -3.36 -3.40
N ILE A 151 -2.88 -2.62 -3.22
CA ILE A 151 -4.17 -3.03 -3.77
C ILE A 151 -4.05 -3.22 -5.29
N LEU A 152 -3.47 -2.27 -6.01
CA LEU A 152 -3.31 -2.34 -7.46
C LEU A 152 -2.46 -3.55 -7.88
N ARG A 153 -1.29 -3.75 -7.26
CA ARG A 153 -0.35 -4.83 -7.62
C ARG A 153 -0.95 -6.22 -7.43
N TYR A 154 -1.78 -6.41 -6.40
CA TYR A 154 -2.23 -7.75 -5.99
C TYR A 154 -3.72 -8.06 -6.23
N THR A 155 -4.44 -7.20 -6.96
CA THR A 155 -5.87 -7.41 -7.32
C THR A 155 -6.14 -7.50 -8.82
N ASN A 156 -5.12 -7.80 -9.63
CA ASN A 156 -5.23 -7.92 -11.10
C ASN A 156 -5.76 -6.63 -11.77
N SER A 157 -5.27 -5.47 -11.32
CA SER A 157 -5.71 -4.15 -11.79
C SER A 157 -5.25 -3.78 -13.20
N GLY A 158 -4.32 -4.56 -13.78
CA GLY A 158 -3.60 -4.18 -14.99
C GLY A 158 -2.32 -3.37 -14.72
N TRP A 159 -2.02 -3.01 -13.46
CA TRP A 159 -0.76 -2.35 -13.12
C TRP A 159 0.43 -3.28 -13.36
N THR A 160 1.39 -2.83 -14.15
CA THR A 160 2.50 -3.69 -14.57
C THR A 160 3.57 -3.82 -13.47
N GLU A 161 4.25 -4.96 -13.44
CA GLU A 161 5.29 -5.22 -12.45
C GLU A 161 6.47 -4.23 -12.57
N ASN A 162 6.81 -3.77 -13.78
CA ASN A 162 7.85 -2.75 -13.98
C ASN A 162 7.46 -1.40 -13.37
N GLU A 163 6.18 -1.04 -13.45
CA GLU A 163 5.66 0.17 -12.83
C GLU A 163 5.59 0.06 -11.31
N ALA A 164 5.17 -1.10 -10.80
CA ALA A 164 5.18 -1.41 -9.38
C ALA A 164 6.59 -1.30 -8.77
N LYS A 165 7.61 -1.89 -9.41
CA LYS A 165 9.01 -1.79 -8.97
C LYS A 165 9.54 -0.36 -8.97
N ARG A 166 9.15 0.46 -9.94
CA ARG A 166 9.50 1.89 -9.95
C ARG A 166 8.83 2.63 -8.79
N CYS A 167 7.57 2.33 -8.50
CA CYS A 167 6.86 2.90 -7.35
C CYS A 167 7.55 2.52 -6.03
N GLU A 168 7.90 1.25 -5.85
CA GLU A 168 8.67 0.76 -4.70
C GLU A 168 9.95 1.56 -4.51
N LYS A 169 10.75 1.71 -5.58
CA LYS A 169 11.96 2.53 -5.57
C LYS A 169 11.68 3.98 -5.17
N SER A 170 10.59 4.59 -5.67
CA SER A 170 10.23 5.96 -5.32
C SER A 170 9.87 6.14 -3.84
N PHE A 171 9.30 5.12 -3.17
CA PHE A 171 9.05 5.18 -1.74
C PHE A 171 10.36 5.27 -0.96
N VAL A 172 11.36 4.47 -1.34
CA VAL A 172 12.68 4.47 -0.71
C VAL A 172 13.46 5.77 -0.98
N GLU A 173 13.37 6.31 -2.19
CA GLU A 173 14.18 7.47 -2.58
C GLU A 173 13.57 8.82 -2.20
N ALA A 174 12.24 8.98 -2.26
CA ALA A 174 11.59 10.28 -2.12
C ALA A 174 10.82 10.45 -0.80
N TRP A 175 10.30 9.37 -0.21
CA TRP A 175 9.46 9.42 0.99
C TRP A 175 10.20 8.98 2.25
N HIS A 176 10.90 7.84 2.19
CA HIS A 176 11.60 7.25 3.33
C HIS A 176 12.64 8.16 3.99
N PRO A 177 13.47 8.94 3.27
CA PRO A 177 14.50 9.77 3.92
C PRO A 177 13.92 10.78 4.91
N THR A 178 12.69 11.23 4.70
CA THR A 178 12.02 12.17 5.61
C THR A 178 11.50 11.51 6.88
N ILE A 179 11.34 10.17 6.92
CA ILE A 179 10.75 9.41 8.04
C ILE A 179 11.68 8.36 8.65
N GLU A 180 12.88 8.16 8.10
CA GLU A 180 13.84 7.14 8.56
C GLU A 180 14.26 7.31 10.03
N HIS A 181 14.27 8.56 10.51
CA HIS A 181 14.62 8.91 11.90
C HIS A 181 13.40 9.25 12.75
N TYR A 182 12.19 8.94 12.28
CA TYR A 182 10.95 9.27 12.97
C TYR A 182 10.87 10.77 13.33
N ALA A 183 10.02 11.14 14.29
CA ALA A 183 9.83 12.52 14.74
C ALA A 183 10.22 12.71 16.21
N TYR A 184 11.44 12.32 16.58
CA TYR A 184 11.92 12.43 17.97
C TYR A 184 11.87 13.85 18.55
N PHE A 185 11.81 14.87 17.68
CA PHE A 185 11.70 16.27 18.06
C PHE A 185 10.27 16.76 18.33
N ALA A 186 9.24 16.09 17.81
CA ALA A 186 7.85 16.53 17.90
C ALA A 186 7.03 15.72 18.92
N ASN A 187 7.44 14.47 19.19
CA ASN A 187 6.71 13.49 20.02
C ASN A 187 5.25 13.26 19.58
N GLY A 188 4.57 12.28 20.18
CA GLY A 188 3.16 11.99 19.89
C GLY A 188 2.89 11.45 18.48
N ASN A 189 1.84 11.95 17.82
CA ASN A 189 1.29 11.33 16.60
C ASN A 189 2.25 11.34 15.39
N TRP A 190 3.26 12.21 15.37
CA TRP A 190 4.21 12.29 14.26
C TRP A 190 5.09 11.04 14.18
N GLY A 191 5.57 10.55 15.33
CA GLY A 191 6.36 9.32 15.40
C GLY A 191 5.53 8.11 14.98
N THR A 192 4.26 8.05 15.40
CA THR A 192 3.34 6.98 15.01
C THR A 192 3.01 7.01 13.51
N ALA A 193 2.84 8.19 12.92
CA ALA A 193 2.60 8.32 11.48
C ALA A 193 3.82 7.89 10.65
N ALA A 194 5.03 8.28 11.08
CA ALA A 194 6.27 7.80 10.47
C ALA A 194 6.41 6.27 10.58
N LEU A 195 6.16 5.71 11.78
CA LEU A 195 6.18 4.26 11.99
C LEU A 195 5.19 3.53 11.08
N GLN A 196 3.95 4.02 11.01
CA GLN A 196 2.93 3.42 10.14
C GLN A 196 3.37 3.38 8.67
N THR A 197 4.02 4.45 8.19
CA THR A 197 4.50 4.49 6.80
C THR A 197 5.75 3.63 6.59
N ASN A 198 6.66 3.56 7.57
CA ASN A 198 7.84 2.69 7.49
C ASN A 198 7.46 1.19 7.48
N MET A 199 6.35 0.83 8.11
CA MET A 199 5.82 -0.55 8.08
C MET A 199 5.06 -0.89 6.79
N ALA A 200 4.70 0.11 5.98
CA ALA A 200 3.86 -0.03 4.80
C ALA A 200 4.67 -0.22 3.52
#